data_AF-A0A250WVE8-F1
#
_entry.id   AF-A0A250WVE8-F1
#
_cell.length_a   1.000
_cell.length_b   1.000
_cell.length_c   1.000
_cell.angle_alpha   90.00
_cell.angle_beta   90.00
_cell.angle_gamma   90.00
#
_symmetry.space_group_name_H-M   'P 1'
#
loop_
_entity.id
_entity.type
_entity.pdbx_description
1 polymer ?
#
loop_
_entity_poly.entity_id
_entity_poly.type
_entity_poly.pdbx_seq_one_letter_code
_entity_poly.pdbx_strand_id
1 'polypeptide(L)'
;MPRTFRTTSVKEFLECEDEAIISSADGKTVLEKLTAISTACKDSPGPLGRFQQINIAVAVKPTEFRDASPAPPILIRSLNVSCQCDRLDTTKNMVGMIVYSHQGLNEWYLNGIHAKSGYIVIKETDKLYELQRREGGVGSLHSLLYKLVFGQAPGPGDMASGFSIQKGVWVFNSGTLNMDYKSREMPVSEQTLIKAAILKRFGPGGSHADKIYQIKDLANSIAVMEGDFVRGPEVPLTPEDCCSFEGREAGTDDRCSRCAT
;
A
#
# COMPACT_ATOMS: atom_id res chain seq x y z
N MET A 1 7.17 8.25 21.53
CA MET A 1 7.47 7.25 20.47
C MET A 1 6.16 6.83 19.83
N PRO A 2 6.07 6.80 18.49
CA PRO A 2 4.88 6.28 17.81
C PRO A 2 4.68 4.81 18.19
N ARG A 3 3.42 4.44 18.49
CA ARG A 3 3.03 3.06 18.80
C ARG A 3 2.52 2.43 17.50
N THR A 4 3.05 1.28 17.14
CA THR A 4 2.53 0.45 16.04
C THR A 4 1.41 -0.43 16.59
N PHE A 5 0.33 -0.57 15.83
CA PHE A 5 -0.81 -1.40 16.22
C PHE A 5 -0.92 -2.57 15.23
N ARG A 6 -1.01 -3.79 15.76
CA ARG A 6 -1.32 -4.98 14.98
C ARG A 6 -2.75 -5.41 15.26
N THR A 7 -3.49 -5.75 14.21
CA THR A 7 -4.82 -6.36 14.37
C THR A 7 -4.67 -7.87 14.33
N THR A 8 -5.27 -8.57 15.29
CA THR A 8 -5.29 -10.04 15.34
C THR A 8 -6.62 -10.50 15.94
N SER A 9 -7.05 -11.71 15.61
CA SER A 9 -8.25 -12.29 16.24
C SER A 9 -7.97 -12.67 17.69
N VAL A 10 -9.01 -12.68 18.54
CA VAL A 10 -8.90 -13.17 19.93
C VAL A 10 -8.38 -14.61 19.98
N LYS A 11 -8.78 -15.46 19.01
CA LYS A 11 -8.25 -16.82 18.89
C LYS A 11 -6.73 -16.83 18.70
N GLU A 12 -6.26 -16.12 17.67
CA GLU A 12 -4.83 -16.01 17.37
C GLU A 12 -4.06 -15.38 18.53
N PHE A 13 -4.65 -14.43 19.24
CA PHE A 13 -4.03 -13.78 20.40
C PHE A 13 -3.89 -14.72 21.61
N LEU A 14 -4.90 -15.56 21.88
CA LEU A 14 -4.87 -16.56 22.94
C LEU A 14 -3.92 -17.73 22.62
N GLU A 15 -3.75 -18.03 21.34
CA GLU A 15 -2.83 -19.06 20.81
C GLU A 15 -1.44 -18.47 20.48
N CYS A 16 -1.23 -17.17 20.71
CA CYS A 16 -0.02 -16.46 20.29
C CYS A 16 1.18 -16.89 21.13
N GLU A 17 2.30 -17.24 20.49
CA GLU A 17 3.61 -17.43 21.14
C GLU A 17 4.54 -16.23 20.91
N ASP A 18 4.03 -15.13 20.35
CA ASP A 18 4.81 -13.93 20.02
C ASP A 18 5.20 -13.16 21.31
N GLU A 19 6.43 -13.40 21.78
CA GLU A 19 7.01 -12.77 22.97
C GLU A 19 6.93 -11.23 22.93
N ALA A 20 6.95 -10.59 21.76
CA ALA A 20 6.90 -9.13 21.66
C ALA A 20 5.55 -8.55 22.08
N ILE A 21 4.47 -9.31 21.84
CA ILE A 21 3.10 -8.95 22.25
C ILE A 21 2.91 -9.24 23.74
N ILE A 22 3.33 -10.43 24.19
CA ILE A 22 3.07 -10.98 25.52
C ILE A 22 3.98 -10.36 26.59
N SER A 23 5.17 -9.88 26.25
CA SER A 23 6.12 -9.31 27.21
C SER A 23 5.75 -7.89 27.67
N SER A 24 4.89 -7.18 26.95
CA SER A 24 4.44 -5.84 27.32
C SER A 24 3.43 -5.87 28.48
N ALA A 25 3.48 -4.87 29.37
CA ALA A 25 2.54 -4.79 30.50
C ALA A 25 1.07 -4.70 30.04
N ASP A 26 0.83 -3.95 28.96
CA ASP A 26 -0.50 -3.82 28.34
C ASP A 26 -0.94 -5.15 27.70
N GLY A 27 -0.03 -5.83 26.99
CA GLY A 27 -0.29 -7.14 26.38
C GLY A 27 -0.61 -8.23 27.39
N LYS A 28 0.11 -8.30 28.52
CA LYS A 28 -0.19 -9.21 29.64
C LYS A 28 -1.58 -8.95 30.21
N THR A 29 -1.90 -7.69 30.45
CA THR A 29 -3.22 -7.29 30.99
C THR A 29 -4.35 -7.68 30.04
N VAL A 30 -4.16 -7.52 28.72
CA VAL A 30 -5.12 -7.92 27.71
C VAL A 30 -5.26 -9.44 27.65
N LEU A 31 -4.15 -10.18 27.69
CA LEU A 31 -4.13 -11.64 27.69
C LEU A 31 -4.85 -12.23 28.91
N GLU A 32 -4.59 -11.70 30.10
CA GLU A 32 -5.27 -12.11 31.33
C GLU A 32 -6.79 -11.90 31.24
N LYS A 33 -7.23 -10.73 30.76
CA LYS A 33 -8.65 -10.41 30.59
C LYS A 33 -9.32 -11.31 29.56
N LEU A 34 -8.69 -11.52 28.40
CA LEU A 34 -9.24 -12.38 27.35
C LEU A 34 -9.28 -13.85 27.79
N THR A 35 -8.30 -14.32 28.56
CA THR A 35 -8.26 -15.67 29.13
C THR A 35 -9.38 -15.86 30.16
N ALA A 36 -9.62 -14.86 31.02
CA ALA A 36 -10.72 -14.88 31.98
C ALA A 36 -12.09 -14.94 31.28
N ILE A 37 -12.30 -14.13 30.24
CA ILE A 37 -13.54 -14.13 29.45
C ILE A 37 -13.71 -15.46 28.71
N SER A 38 -12.65 -15.95 28.05
CA SER A 38 -12.66 -17.24 27.34
C SER A 38 -13.04 -18.37 28.29
N THR A 39 -12.49 -18.38 29.50
CA THR A 39 -12.79 -19.38 30.53
C THR A 39 -14.24 -19.29 31.02
N ALA A 40 -14.76 -18.09 31.25
CA ALA A 40 -16.16 -17.88 31.63
C ALA A 40 -17.16 -18.29 30.53
N CYS A 41 -16.74 -18.30 29.27
CA CYS A 41 -17.57 -18.69 28.13
C CYS A 41 -17.46 -20.19 27.74
N LYS A 42 -16.63 -21.00 28.43
CA LYS A 42 -16.41 -22.41 28.05
C LYS A 42 -17.67 -23.26 28.04
N ASP A 43 -18.62 -22.98 28.94
CA ASP A 43 -19.87 -23.75 29.06
C ASP A 43 -20.97 -23.26 28.09
N SER A 44 -20.66 -22.30 27.22
CA SER A 44 -21.61 -21.71 26.27
C SER A 44 -20.99 -21.64 24.86
N PRO A 45 -21.15 -22.70 24.04
CA PRO A 45 -20.44 -22.84 22.77
C PRO A 45 -20.79 -21.76 21.73
N GLY A 46 -22.00 -21.22 21.75
CA GLY A 46 -22.41 -20.13 20.83
C GLY A 46 -21.65 -18.82 21.08
N PRO A 47 -21.68 -18.27 22.31
CA PRO A 47 -20.91 -17.09 22.70
C PRO A 47 -19.39 -17.24 22.51
N LEU A 48 -18.81 -18.40 22.81
CA LEU A 48 -17.36 -18.62 22.70
C LEU A 48 -16.86 -18.52 21.25
N GLY A 49 -17.58 -19.12 20.30
CA GLY A 49 -17.22 -19.05 18.88
C GLY A 49 -17.26 -17.64 18.32
N ARG A 50 -18.24 -16.81 18.75
CA ARG A 50 -18.32 -15.40 18.35
C ARG A 50 -17.21 -14.56 18.98
N PHE A 51 -16.88 -14.82 20.25
CA PHE A 51 -15.83 -14.11 20.97
C PHE A 51 -14.44 -14.33 20.33
N GLN A 52 -14.14 -15.56 19.93
CA GLN A 52 -12.87 -15.93 19.29
C GLN A 52 -12.65 -15.27 17.92
N GLN A 53 -13.72 -14.86 17.24
CA GLN A 53 -13.68 -14.18 15.93
C GLN A 53 -13.54 -12.65 16.03
N ILE A 54 -13.57 -12.09 17.24
CA ILE A 54 -13.41 -10.64 17.42
C ILE A 54 -11.97 -10.25 17.08
N ASN A 55 -11.81 -9.21 16.27
CA ASN A 55 -10.51 -8.60 16.00
C ASN A 55 -10.18 -7.58 17.09
N ILE A 56 -8.97 -7.66 17.64
CA ILE A 56 -8.43 -6.72 18.61
C ILE A 56 -7.20 -6.03 18.02
N ALA A 57 -7.06 -4.73 18.30
CA ALA A 57 -5.87 -3.97 17.98
C ALA A 57 -4.97 -3.94 19.22
N VAL A 58 -3.74 -4.42 19.07
CA VAL A 58 -2.77 -4.50 20.17
C VAL A 58 -1.60 -3.60 19.84
N ALA A 59 -1.28 -2.69 20.76
CA ALA A 59 -0.08 -1.87 20.66
C ALA A 59 1.14 -2.77 20.88
N VAL A 60 1.94 -2.94 19.83
CA VAL A 60 3.20 -3.67 19.91
C VAL A 60 4.29 -2.66 20.19
N LYS A 61 5.12 -2.91 21.21
CA LYS A 61 6.36 -2.13 21.35
C LYS A 61 7.17 -2.43 20.08
N PRO A 62 7.58 -1.42 19.30
CA PRO A 62 8.53 -1.65 18.22
C PRO A 62 9.70 -2.40 18.85
N THR A 63 9.99 -3.61 18.35
CA THR A 63 11.18 -4.34 18.75
C THR A 63 12.31 -3.35 18.62
N GLU A 64 12.95 -2.98 19.73
CA GLU A 64 14.13 -2.13 19.67
C GLU A 64 15.05 -2.80 18.67
N PHE A 65 15.40 -2.08 17.59
CA PHE A 65 16.34 -2.51 16.58
C PHE A 65 17.65 -2.83 17.31
N ARG A 66 17.75 -4.04 17.85
CA ARG A 66 19.02 -4.71 18.10
C ARG A 66 19.76 -4.67 16.79
N ASP A 67 21.08 -4.52 16.85
CA ASP A 67 22.04 -4.50 15.74
C ASP A 67 21.90 -5.73 14.82
N ALA A 68 20.79 -5.78 14.10
CA ALA A 68 20.31 -6.93 13.37
C ALA A 68 20.93 -6.86 12.00
N SER A 69 21.59 -7.96 11.62
CA SER A 69 21.84 -8.31 10.23
C SER A 69 20.65 -7.83 9.38
N PRO A 70 20.89 -7.14 8.24
CA PRO A 70 19.83 -6.56 7.43
C PRO A 70 18.76 -7.62 7.18
N ALA A 71 17.50 -7.27 7.44
CA ALA A 71 16.38 -8.15 7.21
C ALA A 71 16.45 -8.69 5.76
N PRO A 72 16.19 -10.00 5.56
CA PRO A 72 16.29 -10.58 4.24
C PRO A 72 15.31 -9.87 3.29
N PRO A 73 15.71 -9.64 2.03
CA PRO A 73 14.85 -8.93 1.08
C PRO A 73 13.54 -9.67 0.85
N ILE A 74 12.45 -8.90 0.72
CA ILE A 74 11.15 -9.43 0.31
C ILE A 74 11.28 -9.86 -1.16
N LEU A 75 11.19 -11.18 -1.38
CA LEU A 75 11.33 -11.77 -2.70
C LEU A 75 9.96 -11.96 -3.35
N ILE A 76 9.68 -11.18 -4.39
CA ILE A 76 8.41 -11.24 -5.10
C ILE A 76 8.53 -12.23 -6.26
N ARG A 77 7.75 -13.31 -6.18
CA ARG A 77 7.74 -14.39 -7.17
C ARG A 77 6.57 -14.33 -8.14
N SER A 78 5.54 -13.59 -7.78
CA SER A 78 4.33 -13.44 -8.58
C SER A 78 3.78 -12.03 -8.46
N LEU A 79 3.27 -11.50 -9.57
CA LEU A 79 2.53 -10.23 -9.59
C LEU A 79 1.05 -10.52 -9.70
N ASN A 80 0.27 -9.94 -8.80
CA ASN A 80 -1.17 -10.13 -8.68
C ASN A 80 -1.87 -8.87 -9.17
N VAL A 81 -2.32 -8.88 -10.43
CA VAL A 81 -3.12 -7.76 -10.94
C VAL A 81 -4.51 -7.84 -10.30
N SER A 82 -4.98 -6.74 -9.74
CA SER A 82 -6.27 -6.72 -9.04
C SER A 82 -7.45 -6.86 -10.00
N CYS A 83 -8.53 -7.50 -9.55
CA CYS A 83 -9.83 -7.42 -10.23
C CYS A 83 -10.49 -6.04 -10.14
N GLN A 84 -10.02 -5.19 -9.23
CA GLN A 84 -10.47 -3.82 -9.11
C GLN A 84 -9.79 -2.90 -10.12
N CYS A 85 -8.81 -3.36 -10.91
CA CYS A 85 -8.23 -2.52 -11.96
C CYS A 85 -9.29 -2.09 -12.97
N ASP A 86 -9.20 -0.84 -13.41
CA ASP A 86 -9.88 -0.42 -14.63
C ASP A 86 -9.23 -1.10 -15.84
N ARG A 87 -9.98 -1.22 -16.94
CA ARG A 87 -9.41 -1.75 -18.19
C ARG A 87 -8.31 -0.81 -18.67
N LEU A 88 -7.22 -1.40 -19.16
CA LEU A 88 -6.14 -0.64 -19.76
C LEU A 88 -6.67 0.12 -20.99
N ASP A 89 -6.57 1.44 -20.94
CA ASP A 89 -6.94 2.33 -22.03
C ASP A 89 -5.77 3.26 -22.33
N THR A 90 -5.11 3.01 -23.47
CA THR A 90 -3.94 3.79 -23.90
C THR A 90 -4.30 5.17 -24.45
N THR A 91 -5.59 5.51 -24.56
CA THR A 91 -6.03 6.86 -24.97
C THR A 91 -6.20 7.80 -23.77
N LYS A 92 -6.31 7.23 -22.57
CA LYS A 92 -6.54 7.96 -21.32
C LYS A 92 -5.27 8.06 -20.49
N ASN A 93 -5.36 8.91 -19.46
CA ASN A 93 -4.40 8.92 -18.37
C ASN A 93 -4.86 7.92 -17.30
N MET A 94 -3.94 7.08 -16.86
CA MET A 94 -4.17 6.11 -15.79
C MET A 94 -3.07 6.20 -14.74
N VAL A 95 -3.42 5.92 -13.50
CA VAL A 95 -2.50 5.86 -12.36
C VAL A 95 -2.45 4.42 -11.89
N GLY A 96 -1.23 3.93 -11.68
CA GLY A 96 -0.98 2.58 -11.20
C GLY A 96 -0.14 2.58 -9.93
N MET A 97 -0.35 1.55 -9.13
CA MET A 97 0.52 1.23 -8.00
C MET A 97 0.77 -0.27 -7.95
N ILE A 98 1.89 -0.63 -7.34
CA ILE A 98 2.22 -1.98 -6.91
C ILE A 98 2.51 -1.94 -5.41
N VAL A 99 1.98 -2.90 -4.65
CA VAL A 99 2.19 -3.01 -3.20
C VAL A 99 3.01 -4.25 -2.90
N TYR A 100 4.08 -4.05 -2.13
CA TYR A 100 5.06 -5.05 -1.76
C TYR A 100 4.79 -5.63 -0.38
N SER A 101 4.47 -4.76 0.57
CA SER A 101 4.09 -5.17 1.92
C SER A 101 3.16 -4.14 2.55
N HIS A 102 2.42 -4.60 3.54
CA HIS A 102 1.61 -3.77 4.42
C HIS A 102 2.05 -4.04 5.85
N GLN A 103 2.62 -3.02 6.52
CA GLN A 103 3.17 -3.16 7.87
C GLN A 103 4.15 -4.33 8.02
N GLY A 104 5.03 -4.52 7.02
CA GLY A 104 5.99 -5.64 6.98
C GLY A 104 5.38 -7.01 6.60
N LEU A 105 4.06 -7.10 6.38
CA LEU A 105 3.41 -8.34 5.99
C LEU A 105 3.44 -8.53 4.46
N ASN A 106 3.78 -9.74 4.03
CA ASN A 106 3.77 -10.15 2.61
C ASN A 106 2.41 -10.68 2.13
N GLU A 107 1.48 -10.88 3.06
CA GLU A 107 0.09 -11.27 2.81
C GLU A 107 -0.78 -10.63 3.89
N TRP A 108 -1.82 -9.91 3.48
CA TRP A 108 -2.64 -9.13 4.41
C TRP A 108 -4.09 -9.01 3.95
N TYR A 109 -4.96 -8.66 4.90
CA TYR A 109 -6.34 -8.31 4.67
C TYR A 109 -6.58 -6.87 5.10
N LEU A 110 -7.03 -6.02 4.18
CA LEU A 110 -7.29 -4.60 4.46
C LEU A 110 -8.50 -4.12 3.67
N ASN A 111 -9.45 -3.48 4.34
CA ASN A 111 -10.71 -3.00 3.73
C ASN A 111 -11.48 -4.09 2.95
N GLY A 112 -11.50 -5.32 3.49
CA GLY A 112 -12.13 -6.48 2.84
C GLY A 112 -11.37 -7.02 1.63
N ILE A 113 -10.17 -6.52 1.33
CA ILE A 113 -9.32 -6.98 0.24
C ILE A 113 -8.24 -7.89 0.81
N HIS A 114 -8.15 -9.10 0.26
CA HIS A 114 -7.00 -9.98 0.43
C HIS A 114 -5.92 -9.62 -0.58
N ALA A 115 -4.74 -9.22 -0.11
CA ALA A 115 -3.61 -8.86 -0.95
C ALA A 115 -2.34 -9.62 -0.53
N LYS A 116 -1.44 -9.79 -1.49
CA LYS A 116 -0.12 -10.41 -1.33
C LYS A 116 0.93 -9.53 -1.98
N SER A 117 2.20 -9.69 -1.62
CA SER A 117 3.30 -8.97 -2.25
C SER A 117 3.23 -9.03 -3.79
N GLY A 118 3.47 -7.89 -4.43
CA GLY A 118 3.30 -7.72 -5.87
C GLY A 118 1.86 -7.45 -6.30
N TYR A 119 1.02 -6.90 -5.42
CA TYR A 119 -0.38 -6.56 -5.73
C TYR A 119 -0.45 -5.28 -6.57
N ILE A 120 -0.95 -5.38 -7.79
CA ILE A 120 -1.00 -4.27 -8.77
C ILE A 120 -2.43 -3.77 -8.90
N VAL A 121 -2.60 -2.44 -8.84
CA VAL A 121 -3.87 -1.76 -9.17
C VAL A 121 -3.62 -0.65 -10.18
N ILE A 122 -4.54 -0.48 -11.13
CA ILE A 122 -4.56 0.63 -12.08
C ILE A 122 -5.97 1.22 -12.13
N LYS A 123 -6.07 2.55 -12.12
CA LYS A 123 -7.33 3.29 -12.24
C LYS A 123 -7.19 4.43 -13.24
N GLU A 124 -8.30 4.78 -13.89
CA GLU A 124 -8.38 6.01 -14.67
C GLU A 124 -8.16 7.24 -13.77
N THR A 125 -7.34 8.19 -14.22
CA THR A 125 -6.97 9.36 -13.41
C THR A 125 -8.19 10.21 -13.03
N ASP A 126 -9.20 10.32 -13.90
CA ASP A 126 -10.39 11.13 -13.67
C ASP A 126 -11.18 10.69 -12.42
N LYS A 127 -11.23 9.38 -12.14
CA LYS A 127 -11.86 8.84 -10.93
C LYS A 127 -11.12 9.26 -9.65
N LEU A 128 -9.80 9.44 -9.75
CA LEU A 128 -8.98 9.93 -8.64
C LEU A 128 -9.16 11.43 -8.45
N TYR A 129 -9.32 12.21 -9.52
CA TYR A 129 -9.64 13.64 -9.41
C TYR A 129 -11.03 13.89 -8.80
N GLU A 130 -12.01 13.05 -9.09
CA GLU A 130 -13.31 13.08 -8.40
C GLU A 130 -13.17 12.84 -6.90
N LEU A 131 -12.39 11.82 -6.51
CA LEU A 131 -12.08 11.55 -5.12
C LEU A 131 -11.34 12.74 -4.47
N GLN A 132 -10.32 13.27 -5.14
CA GLN A 132 -9.53 14.41 -4.65
C GLN A 132 -10.41 15.63 -4.39
N ARG A 133 -11.32 15.97 -5.32
CA ARG A 133 -12.25 17.09 -5.16
C ARG A 133 -13.19 16.88 -3.97
N ARG A 134 -13.70 15.67 -3.78
CA ARG A 134 -14.56 15.32 -2.64
C ARG A 134 -13.82 15.44 -1.29
N GLU A 135 -12.50 15.20 -1.30
CA GLU A 135 -11.65 15.22 -0.12
C GLU A 135 -10.90 16.55 0.08
N GLY A 136 -11.31 17.63 -0.59
CA GLY A 136 -10.76 18.97 -0.38
C GLY A 136 -9.43 19.24 -1.09
N GLY A 137 -9.09 18.48 -2.12
CA GLY A 137 -7.96 18.79 -3.01
C GLY A 137 -6.61 18.20 -2.60
N VAL A 138 -6.51 17.51 -1.46
CA VAL A 138 -5.21 17.19 -0.85
C VAL A 138 -4.70 15.78 -1.24
N GLY A 139 -3.39 15.69 -1.49
CA GLY A 139 -2.67 14.42 -1.66
C GLY A 139 -2.28 14.10 -3.10
N SER A 140 -1.25 13.26 -3.26
CA SER A 140 -0.85 12.76 -4.58
C SER A 140 -1.88 11.76 -5.13
N LEU A 141 -1.93 11.62 -6.45
CA LEU A 141 -2.78 10.63 -7.11
C LEU A 141 -2.46 9.19 -6.68
N HIS A 142 -1.20 8.88 -6.39
CA HIS A 142 -0.80 7.56 -5.91
C HIS A 142 -1.29 7.29 -4.48
N SER A 143 -1.21 8.28 -3.58
CA SER A 143 -1.75 8.17 -2.23
C SER A 143 -3.28 8.03 -2.25
N LEU A 144 -3.95 8.76 -3.15
CA LEU A 144 -5.39 8.65 -3.38
C LEU A 144 -5.77 7.29 -3.96
N LEU A 145 -4.97 6.73 -4.86
CA LEU A 145 -5.18 5.37 -5.38
C LEU A 145 -5.07 4.32 -4.27
N TYR A 146 -4.03 4.43 -3.42
CA TYR A 146 -3.88 3.55 -2.26
C TYR A 146 -5.11 3.65 -1.35
N LYS A 147 -5.56 4.87 -1.03
CA LYS A 147 -6.75 5.13 -0.22
C LYS A 147 -8.04 4.62 -0.85
N LEU A 148 -8.22 4.79 -2.15
CA LEU A 148 -9.39 4.30 -2.86
C LEU A 148 -9.54 2.77 -2.74
N VAL A 149 -8.42 2.05 -2.77
CA VAL A 149 -8.39 0.59 -2.69
C VAL A 149 -8.52 0.13 -1.24
N PHE A 150 -7.64 0.65 -0.37
CA PHE A 150 -7.47 0.13 0.98
C PHE A 150 -8.21 0.92 2.06
N GLY A 151 -8.96 1.95 1.70
CA GLY A 151 -9.76 2.75 2.64
C GLY A 151 -8.96 3.72 3.52
N GLN A 152 -7.63 3.72 3.40
CA GLN A 152 -6.72 4.56 4.20
C GLN A 152 -5.53 5.03 3.36
N ALA A 153 -4.90 6.15 3.74
CA ALA A 153 -3.63 6.56 3.12
C ALA A 153 -2.49 5.57 3.48
N PRO A 154 -1.43 5.47 2.65
CA PRO A 154 -0.27 4.65 3.00
C PRO A 154 0.39 5.21 4.27
N GLY A 155 0.72 4.32 5.20
CA GLY A 155 1.33 4.65 6.49
C GLY A 155 2.73 4.08 6.66
N PRO A 156 3.36 4.33 7.82
CA PRO A 156 4.63 3.70 8.18
C PRO A 156 4.51 2.18 8.14
N GLY A 157 5.46 1.51 7.49
CA GLY A 157 5.44 0.07 7.28
C GLY A 157 4.84 -0.37 5.94
N ASP A 158 4.19 0.53 5.20
CA ASP A 158 3.66 0.23 3.87
C ASP A 158 4.74 0.42 2.82
N MET A 159 4.93 -0.61 1.98
CA MET A 159 5.88 -0.57 0.87
C MET A 159 5.12 -0.70 -0.43
N ALA A 160 5.19 0.35 -1.24
CA ALA A 160 4.54 0.38 -2.53
C ALA A 160 5.36 1.21 -3.51
N SER A 161 5.09 1.07 -4.80
CA SER A 161 5.65 1.93 -5.82
C SER A 161 4.56 2.37 -6.80
N GLY A 162 4.71 3.58 -7.32
CA GLY A 162 3.77 4.23 -8.20
C GLY A 162 4.29 4.29 -9.64
N PHE A 163 3.35 4.20 -10.57
CA PHE A 163 3.57 4.47 -11.98
C PHE A 163 2.34 5.16 -12.58
N SER A 164 2.45 5.66 -13.81
CA SER A 164 1.33 6.18 -14.57
C SER A 164 1.43 5.76 -16.03
N ILE A 165 0.29 5.76 -16.72
CA ILE A 165 0.19 5.50 -18.15
C ILE A 165 -0.48 6.73 -18.74
N GLN A 166 0.29 7.57 -19.42
CA GLN A 166 -0.15 8.85 -19.94
C GLN A 166 -0.33 8.73 -21.45
N LYS A 167 -1.58 8.58 -21.91
CA LYS A 167 -1.90 8.37 -23.33
C LYS A 167 -1.02 7.26 -23.95
N GLY A 168 -0.90 6.14 -23.24
CA GLY A 168 -0.13 4.97 -23.65
C GLY A 168 1.36 5.01 -23.32
N VAL A 169 1.89 6.15 -22.87
CA VAL A 169 3.28 6.29 -22.43
C VAL A 169 3.41 5.88 -20.97
N TRP A 170 4.28 4.92 -20.69
CA TRP A 170 4.53 4.44 -19.33
C TRP A 170 5.53 5.33 -18.63
N VAL A 171 5.19 5.79 -17.42
CA VAL A 171 6.04 6.64 -16.59
C VAL A 171 6.14 6.02 -15.21
N PHE A 172 7.34 5.60 -14.81
CA PHE A 172 7.57 4.87 -13.56
C PHE A 172 8.26 5.75 -12.50
N ASN A 173 7.61 6.85 -12.16
CA ASN A 173 8.04 7.75 -11.11
C ASN A 173 6.90 8.00 -10.11
N SER A 174 7.25 8.24 -8.85
CA SER A 174 6.29 8.70 -7.85
C SER A 174 7.01 9.43 -6.72
N GLY A 175 6.64 10.69 -6.48
CA GLY A 175 7.16 11.43 -5.32
C GLY A 175 6.62 10.94 -3.97
N THR A 176 5.64 10.04 -3.97
CA THR A 176 4.97 9.57 -2.73
C THR A 176 5.17 8.10 -2.45
N LEU A 177 5.18 7.25 -3.47
CA LEU A 177 5.39 5.81 -3.29
C LEU A 177 6.84 5.40 -3.62
N ASN A 178 7.53 6.07 -4.55
CA ASN A 178 8.90 5.68 -4.94
C ASN A 178 9.97 6.38 -4.07
N MET A 179 9.69 6.61 -2.79
CA MET A 179 10.56 7.36 -1.88
C MET A 179 11.91 6.66 -1.65
N ASP A 180 11.95 5.34 -1.81
CA ASP A 180 13.11 4.52 -1.46
C ASP A 180 14.09 4.35 -2.64
N TYR A 181 13.72 4.80 -3.84
CA TYR A 181 14.62 4.82 -4.98
C TYR A 181 15.46 6.09 -4.98
N LYS A 182 16.77 5.95 -5.18
CA LYS A 182 17.73 7.09 -5.24
C LYS A 182 17.30 8.20 -6.20
N SER A 183 16.54 7.88 -7.25
CA SER A 183 16.08 8.80 -8.28
C SER A 183 14.55 8.98 -8.33
N ARG A 184 13.78 8.43 -7.38
CA ARG A 184 12.31 8.24 -7.47
C ARG A 184 11.83 7.44 -8.68
N GLU A 185 12.77 6.97 -9.51
CA GLU A 185 12.53 6.14 -10.68
C GLU A 185 12.62 4.68 -10.27
N MET A 186 11.62 3.93 -10.69
CA MET A 186 11.57 2.50 -10.46
C MET A 186 12.68 1.76 -11.23
N PRO A 187 13.29 0.70 -10.69
CA PRO A 187 14.28 -0.11 -11.43
C PRO A 187 13.72 -0.69 -12.73
N VAL A 188 14.51 -0.68 -13.82
CA VAL A 188 14.07 -1.14 -15.16
C VAL A 188 13.56 -2.59 -15.16
N SER A 189 14.14 -3.46 -14.34
CA SER A 189 13.68 -4.84 -14.17
C SER A 189 12.24 -4.91 -13.66
N GLU A 190 11.94 -4.11 -12.63
CA GLU A 190 10.62 -3.99 -12.02
C GLU A 190 9.60 -3.37 -12.99
N GLN A 191 9.99 -2.30 -13.70
CA GLN A 191 9.17 -1.70 -14.77
C GLN A 191 8.76 -2.75 -15.82
N THR A 192 9.72 -3.57 -16.25
CA THR A 192 9.52 -4.61 -17.27
C THR A 192 8.52 -5.67 -16.79
N LEU A 193 8.66 -6.12 -15.55
CA LEU A 193 7.76 -7.12 -14.97
C LEU A 193 6.34 -6.58 -14.78
N ILE A 194 6.20 -5.36 -14.27
CA ILE A 194 4.90 -4.71 -14.07
C ILE A 194 4.19 -4.56 -15.42
N LYS A 195 4.89 -4.04 -16.42
CA LYS A 195 4.35 -3.90 -17.79
C LYS A 195 3.92 -5.25 -18.36
N ALA A 196 4.75 -6.29 -18.21
CA ALA A 196 4.41 -7.64 -18.68
C ALA A 196 3.17 -8.21 -17.98
N ALA A 197 3.05 -8.06 -16.65
CA ALA A 197 1.90 -8.53 -15.89
C ALA A 197 0.59 -7.85 -16.33
N ILE A 198 0.63 -6.54 -16.53
CA ILE A 198 -0.54 -5.74 -16.94
C ILE A 198 -0.94 -6.07 -18.38
N LEU A 199 0.03 -6.14 -19.30
CA LEU A 199 -0.23 -6.49 -20.70
C LEU A 199 -0.71 -7.93 -20.85
N LYS A 200 -0.22 -8.87 -20.04
CA LYS A 200 -0.75 -10.24 -20.03
C LYS A 200 -2.24 -10.27 -19.70
N ARG A 201 -2.70 -9.38 -18.83
CA ARG A 201 -4.11 -9.33 -18.43
C ARG A 201 -4.99 -8.50 -19.37
N PHE A 202 -4.52 -7.32 -19.76
CA PHE A 202 -5.34 -6.31 -20.44
C PHE A 202 -4.84 -5.94 -21.83
N GLY A 203 -3.64 -6.37 -22.21
CA GLY A 203 -3.06 -6.09 -23.52
C GLY A 203 -3.64 -6.97 -24.63
N PRO A 204 -3.22 -6.75 -25.88
CA PRO A 204 -3.63 -7.56 -27.02
C PRO A 204 -3.31 -9.05 -26.80
N GLY A 205 -4.32 -9.91 -26.93
CA GLY A 205 -4.18 -11.35 -26.67
C GLY A 205 -4.12 -11.73 -25.19
N GLY A 206 -4.24 -10.75 -24.28
CA GLY A 206 -4.35 -10.99 -22.84
C GLY A 206 -5.70 -11.53 -22.42
N SER A 207 -5.75 -12.13 -21.23
CA SER A 207 -6.98 -12.69 -20.66
C SER A 207 -7.35 -11.99 -19.36
N HIS A 208 -8.61 -11.57 -19.22
CA HIS A 208 -9.13 -11.06 -17.95
C HIS A 208 -9.09 -12.09 -16.81
N ALA A 209 -9.00 -13.38 -17.13
CA ALA A 209 -8.82 -14.46 -16.17
C ALA A 209 -7.37 -14.54 -15.63
N ASP A 210 -6.40 -13.98 -16.34
CA ASP A 210 -4.98 -13.98 -15.95
C ASP A 210 -4.71 -12.90 -14.90
N LYS A 211 -5.12 -13.19 -13.67
CA LYS A 211 -4.89 -12.30 -12.52
C LYS A 211 -3.47 -12.39 -11.98
N ILE A 212 -2.78 -13.50 -12.26
CA ILE A 212 -1.47 -13.82 -11.68
C ILE A 212 -0.44 -13.96 -12.79
N TYR A 213 0.63 -13.17 -12.67
CA TYR A 213 1.82 -13.26 -13.50
C TYR A 213 2.94 -13.92 -12.70
N GLN A 214 3.34 -15.13 -13.09
CA GLN A 214 4.44 -15.87 -12.45
C GLN A 214 5.78 -15.41 -13.02
N ILE A 215 6.71 -15.04 -12.14
CA ILE A 215 8.07 -14.67 -12.53
C ILE A 215 8.87 -15.96 -12.67
N LYS A 216 9.21 -16.33 -13.91
CA LYS A 216 9.84 -17.62 -14.23
C LYS A 216 11.31 -17.69 -13.82
N ASP A 217 12.00 -16.56 -13.85
CA ASP A 217 13.41 -16.46 -13.53
C ASP A 217 13.61 -15.69 -12.23
N LEU A 218 14.10 -16.38 -11.20
CA LEU A 218 14.37 -15.79 -9.90
C LEU A 218 15.47 -14.73 -9.95
N ALA A 219 16.37 -14.75 -10.93
CA ALA A 219 17.33 -13.68 -11.15
C ALA A 219 16.65 -12.36 -11.55
N ASN A 220 15.43 -12.45 -12.08
CA ASN A 220 14.59 -11.31 -12.45
C ASN A 220 13.52 -11.00 -11.40
N SER A 221 13.52 -11.64 -10.23
CA SER A 221 12.56 -11.33 -9.18
C SER A 221 12.77 -9.93 -8.61
N ILE A 222 11.69 -9.33 -8.10
CA ILE A 222 11.79 -8.04 -7.41
C ILE A 222 12.21 -8.35 -5.98
N ALA A 223 13.35 -7.80 -5.59
CA ALA A 223 13.88 -7.86 -4.23
C ALA A 223 13.76 -6.46 -3.61
N VAL A 224 12.91 -6.34 -2.59
CA VAL A 224 12.72 -5.08 -1.88
C VAL A 224 13.33 -5.22 -0.49
N MET A 225 14.28 -4.34 -0.14
CA MET A 225 14.90 -4.33 1.18
C MET A 225 13.93 -3.75 2.19
N GLU A 226 13.75 -4.42 3.32
CA GLU A 226 12.97 -3.90 4.43
C GLU A 226 13.81 -2.81 5.12
N GLY A 227 13.45 -1.53 4.95
CA GLY A 227 14.20 -0.41 5.52
C GLY A 227 13.50 0.95 5.42
N ASP A 228 13.31 1.58 6.60
CA ASP A 228 12.90 2.96 6.90
C ASP A 228 11.89 3.64 5.95
N PHE A 229 10.66 3.15 6.12
CA PHE A 229 9.36 3.49 5.55
C PHE A 229 9.01 4.97 5.47
N VAL A 230 8.01 5.27 4.62
CA VAL A 230 7.27 6.54 4.49
C VAL A 230 7.34 7.32 5.79
N ARG A 231 8.25 8.30 5.85
CA ARG A 231 8.30 9.23 6.97
C ARG A 231 6.91 9.81 7.09
N GLY A 232 6.36 9.80 8.31
CA GLY A 232 5.06 10.38 8.60
C GLY A 232 4.95 11.80 8.04
N PRO A 233 3.73 12.34 7.92
CA PRO A 233 3.43 13.47 7.05
C PRO A 233 4.38 14.64 7.28
N GLU A 234 5.38 14.79 6.40
CA GLU A 234 6.13 16.04 6.30
C GLU A 234 5.22 17.00 5.54
N VAL A 235 4.77 18.03 6.28
CA VAL A 235 4.32 19.38 5.89
C VAL A 235 3.41 19.46 4.64
N PRO A 236 2.22 20.08 4.74
CA PRO A 236 1.39 20.36 3.56
C PRO A 236 2.23 21.00 2.46
N LEU A 237 2.30 20.33 1.30
CA LEU A 237 2.89 20.91 0.09
C LEU A 237 2.22 22.27 -0.13
N THR A 238 3.01 23.32 -0.19
CA THR A 238 2.49 24.64 -0.52
C THR A 238 1.93 24.59 -1.95
N PRO A 239 0.92 25.42 -2.27
CA PRO A 239 0.32 25.46 -3.61
C PRO A 239 1.32 25.70 -4.76
N GLU A 240 2.55 26.12 -4.44
CA GLU A 240 3.60 26.45 -5.41
C GLU A 240 4.29 25.21 -6.02
N ASP A 241 4.22 24.04 -5.36
CA ASP A 241 4.83 22.80 -5.86
C ASP A 241 3.98 22.08 -6.92
N CYS A 242 2.76 22.55 -7.20
CA CYS A 242 1.86 21.97 -8.20
C CYS A 242 2.02 22.55 -9.62
N CYS A 243 2.83 23.59 -9.81
CA CYS A 243 2.87 24.35 -11.07
C CYS A 243 4.17 24.28 -11.88
N SER A 244 5.13 23.41 -11.54
CA SER A 244 6.39 23.30 -12.30
C SER A 244 6.41 22.10 -13.25
N PHE A 245 5.44 22.05 -14.18
CA PHE A 245 5.60 21.30 -15.42
C PHE A 245 4.76 21.89 -16.56
N GLU A 246 4.97 23.17 -16.87
CA GLU A 246 4.62 23.71 -18.18
C GLU A 246 5.89 23.98 -18.99
N GLY A 247 5.90 23.40 -20.18
CA GLY A 247 6.97 23.53 -21.14
C GLY A 247 7.14 24.98 -21.59
N ARG A 248 8.37 25.28 -21.99
CA ARG A 248 8.73 26.45 -22.80
C ARG A 248 7.78 26.55 -24.00
N GLU A 249 6.96 27.60 -24.04
CA GLU A 249 6.72 28.36 -25.26
C GLU A 249 6.63 29.84 -24.90
N ALA A 250 7.34 30.65 -25.69
CA ALA A 250 7.37 32.10 -25.56
C ALA A 250 6.05 32.68 -26.10
N GLY A 251 5.39 33.52 -25.30
CA GLY A 251 4.21 34.25 -25.74
C GLY A 251 3.76 35.21 -24.66
N THR A 252 3.88 36.50 -24.95
CA THR A 252 3.59 37.65 -24.10
C THR A 252 2.09 37.82 -23.78
N ASP A 253 1.87 38.51 -22.66
CA ASP A 253 0.70 39.33 -22.29
C ASP A 253 -0.53 38.72 -21.58
N ASP A 254 -0.57 39.04 -20.28
CA ASP A 254 -1.51 39.99 -19.67
C ASP A 254 -2.79 39.44 -18.97
N ARG A 255 -2.90 39.83 -17.69
CA ARG A 255 -4.05 39.79 -16.75
C ARG A 255 -4.41 38.47 -16.05
N CYS A 256 -3.83 38.29 -14.86
CA CYS A 256 -4.48 37.60 -13.75
C CYS A 256 -4.80 38.62 -12.64
N SER A 257 -6.05 39.07 -12.57
CA SER A 257 -6.58 39.80 -11.41
C SER A 257 -7.96 39.24 -11.08
N ARG A 258 -7.99 38.43 -10.01
CA ARG A 258 -9.13 38.14 -9.11
C ARG A 258 -8.95 36.73 -8.54
N CYS A 259 -8.74 36.67 -7.22
CA CYS A 259 -9.45 35.78 -6.29
C CYS A 259 -8.91 36.02 -4.88
N ALA A 260 -9.57 36.93 -4.17
CA ALA A 260 -9.57 37.01 -2.72
C ALA A 260 -11.03 37.20 -2.30
N THR A 261 -11.70 36.11 -1.94
CA THR A 261 -12.68 35.96 -0.85
C THR A 261 -13.03 34.49 -0.70
#